data_AF-A0AAD7EH03-F1
#
_entry.id   AF-A0AAD7EH03-F1
#
_cell.length_a   1.000
_cell.length_b   1.000
_cell.length_c   1.000
_cell.angle_alpha   90.00
_cell.angle_beta   90.00
_cell.angle_gamma   90.00
#
_symmetry.space_group_name_H-M   'P 1'
#
loop_
_entity.id
_entity.type
_entity.pdbx_description
1 polymer ?
#
loop_
_entity_poly.entity_id
_entity_poly.type
_entity_poly.pdbx_seq_one_letter_code
_entity_poly.pdbx_strand_id
1 'polypeptide(L)'
;ELFRWLWPKIVQIGLDEFVDYFNNKKTRKQHGCILPLGVAPNVVFDMPGDYGLENLAIPVAQEAIDELRTLIDTSREEAYRWVSDEFDALA
;
A
#
# COMPACT_ATOMS: atom_id res chain seq x y z
N GLU A 1 -9.00 23.99 -10.09
CA GLU A 1 -9.35 22.88 -9.17
C GLU A 1 -9.45 21.53 -9.88
N LEU A 2 -10.04 21.48 -11.08
CA LEU A 2 -10.19 20.24 -11.88
C LEU A 2 -8.93 19.35 -11.96
N PHE A 3 -7.74 19.90 -12.26
CA PHE A 3 -6.52 19.09 -12.29
C PHE A 3 -6.21 18.43 -10.94
N ARG A 4 -6.37 19.16 -9.82
CA ARG A 4 -6.16 18.63 -8.46
C ARG A 4 -7.23 17.63 -8.05
N TRP A 5 -8.43 17.72 -8.62
CA TRP A 5 -9.50 16.73 -8.40
C TRP A 5 -9.28 15.44 -9.20
N LEU A 6 -8.88 15.57 -10.47
CA LEU A 6 -8.80 14.46 -11.41
C LEU A 6 -7.48 13.68 -11.29
N TRP A 7 -6.36 14.39 -11.19
CA TRP A 7 -5.03 13.77 -11.26
C TRP A 7 -4.75 12.78 -10.12
N PRO A 8 -5.03 13.09 -8.83
CA PRO A 8 -4.81 12.13 -7.74
C PRO A 8 -5.62 10.84 -7.92
N LYS A 9 -6.84 10.93 -8.45
CA LYS A 9 -7.69 9.74 -8.72
C LYS A 9 -7.08 8.86 -9.81
N ILE A 10 -6.61 9.46 -10.90
CA ILE A 10 -5.92 8.74 -11.99
C ILE A 10 -4.64 8.07 -11.47
N VAL A 11 -3.84 8.82 -10.71
CA VAL A 11 -2.60 8.29 -10.13
C VAL A 11 -2.90 7.14 -9.17
N GLN A 12 -3.92 7.28 -8.31
CA GLN A 12 -4.30 6.23 -7.37
C GLN A 12 -4.72 4.95 -8.09
N ILE A 13 -5.52 5.05 -9.16
CA ILE A 13 -5.90 3.88 -9.99
C ILE A 13 -4.65 3.16 -10.51
N GLY A 14 -3.71 3.90 -11.10
CA GLY A 14 -2.47 3.31 -11.62
C GLY A 14 -1.58 2.69 -10.52
N LEU A 15 -1.55 3.31 -9.33
CA LEU A 15 -0.83 2.76 -8.18
C LEU A 15 -1.50 1.48 -7.67
N ASP A 16 -2.83 1.45 -7.57
CA ASP A 16 -3.58 0.28 -7.12
C ASP A 16 -3.38 -0.90 -8.09
N GLU A 17 -3.49 -0.64 -9.40
CA GLU A 17 -3.18 -1.62 -10.45
C GLU A 17 -1.75 -2.13 -10.36
N PHE A 18 -0.78 -1.24 -10.12
CA PHE A 18 0.61 -1.63 -9.97
C PHE A 18 0.83 -2.50 -8.72
N VAL A 19 0.25 -2.12 -7.58
CA VAL A 19 0.36 -2.87 -6.32
C VAL A 19 -0.24 -4.26 -6.49
N ASP A 20 -1.44 -4.35 -7.07
CA ASP A 20 -2.10 -5.63 -7.33
C ASP A 20 -1.27 -6.51 -8.27
N TYR A 21 -0.84 -5.96 -9.40
CA TYR A 21 0.02 -6.65 -10.34
C TYR A 21 1.32 -7.13 -9.68
N PHE A 22 2.04 -6.23 -9.01
CA PHE A 22 3.37 -6.52 -8.49
C PHE A 22 3.33 -7.56 -7.36
N ASN A 23 2.37 -7.42 -6.44
CA ASN A 23 2.25 -8.32 -5.29
C ASN A 23 1.75 -9.71 -5.69
N ASN A 24 0.93 -9.82 -6.75
CA ASN A 24 0.42 -11.10 -7.24
C ASN A 24 1.26 -11.72 -8.37
N LYS A 25 2.21 -10.98 -8.94
CA LYS A 25 3.04 -11.48 -10.03
C LYS A 25 4.02 -12.53 -9.53
N LYS A 26 3.92 -13.73 -10.10
CA LYS A 26 4.92 -14.78 -9.91
C LYS A 26 6.27 -14.35 -10.46
N THR A 27 7.30 -14.42 -9.63
CA THR A 27 8.69 -14.20 -10.04
C THR A 27 9.17 -15.33 -10.95
N ARG A 28 10.20 -15.09 -11.77
CA ARG A 28 10.78 -16.13 -12.61
C ARG A 28 11.52 -17.15 -11.74
N LYS A 29 11.27 -18.45 -11.97
CA LYS A 29 12.05 -19.52 -11.34
C LYS A 29 13.51 -19.50 -11.80
N GLN A 30 14.44 -19.60 -10.86
CA GLN A 30 15.87 -19.75 -11.12
C GLN A 30 16.42 -20.91 -10.30
N HIS A 31 17.08 -21.84 -10.97
CA HIS A 31 17.66 -23.01 -10.32
C HIS A 31 18.89 -22.63 -9.48
N GLY A 32 19.03 -23.24 -8.30
CA GLY A 32 20.13 -22.97 -7.37
C GLY A 32 20.01 -21.69 -6.55
N CYS A 33 18.93 -20.91 -6.72
CA CYS A 33 18.64 -19.78 -5.83
C CYS A 33 17.95 -20.26 -4.55
N ILE A 34 18.36 -19.70 -3.41
CA ILE A 34 17.83 -20.04 -2.08
C ILE A 34 16.47 -19.35 -1.84
N LEU A 35 16.18 -18.28 -2.59
CA LEU A 35 14.95 -17.51 -2.44
C LEU A 35 13.74 -18.24 -3.06
N PRO A 36 12.51 -18.02 -2.54
CA PRO A 36 11.28 -18.60 -3.07
C PRO A 36 10.85 -17.93 -4.40
N LEU A 37 11.66 -18.13 -5.43
CA LEU A 37 11.39 -17.68 -6.79
C LEU A 37 10.35 -18.58 -7.46
N GLY A 38 9.48 -18.01 -8.31
CA GLY A 38 8.35 -18.74 -8.90
C GLY A 38 7.02 -18.56 -8.17
N VAL A 39 7.04 -17.81 -7.07
CA VAL A 39 5.90 -17.55 -6.20
C VAL A 39 5.60 -16.04 -6.24
N ALA A 40 4.33 -15.69 -6.01
CA ALA A 40 3.93 -14.30 -5.85
C ALA A 40 4.42 -13.76 -4.50
N PRO A 41 4.96 -12.54 -4.44
CA PRO A 41 5.48 -11.96 -3.20
C PRO A 41 4.51 -12.02 -2.02
N ASN A 42 3.22 -11.70 -2.22
CA ASN A 42 2.23 -11.73 -1.14
C ASN A 42 2.13 -13.08 -0.44
N VAL A 43 2.12 -14.18 -1.19
CA VAL A 43 2.07 -15.54 -0.64
C VAL A 43 3.29 -15.82 0.25
N VAL A 44 4.47 -15.31 -0.13
CA VAL A 44 5.70 -15.48 0.66
C VAL A 44 5.65 -14.65 1.94
N PHE A 45 5.12 -13.42 1.87
CA PHE A 45 4.99 -12.55 3.05
C PHE A 45 3.90 -13.04 4.03
N ASP A 46 2.81 -13.58 3.51
CA ASP A 46 1.71 -14.11 4.33
C ASP A 46 2.09 -15.43 5.01
N MET A 47 2.87 -16.28 4.33
CA MET A 47 3.23 -17.62 4.79
C MET A 47 4.74 -17.90 4.63
N PRO A 48 5.62 -17.13 5.30
CA PRO A 48 7.07 -17.28 5.14
C PRO A 48 7.57 -18.68 5.53
N GLY A 49 6.92 -19.30 6.53
CA GLY A 49 7.27 -20.64 7.02
C GLY A 49 7.17 -21.74 5.97
N ASP A 50 6.19 -21.66 5.06
CA ASP A 50 6.01 -22.62 3.97
C ASP A 50 7.19 -22.62 2.97
N TYR A 51 8.00 -21.56 3.01
CA TYR A 51 9.19 -21.37 2.19
C TYR A 51 10.50 -21.48 2.97
N GLY A 52 10.45 -21.94 4.22
CA GLY A 52 11.64 -22.02 5.09
C GLY A 52 12.17 -20.65 5.52
N LEU A 53 11.32 -19.62 5.47
CA LEU A 53 11.64 -18.26 5.93
C LEU A 53 10.97 -17.99 7.28
N GLU A 54 11.42 -16.92 7.93
CA GLU A 54 10.90 -16.47 9.22
C GLU A 54 10.18 -15.13 9.05
N ASN A 55 9.09 -14.94 9.80
CA ASN A 55 8.43 -13.64 9.87
C ASN A 55 9.22 -12.71 10.79
N LEU A 56 9.91 -11.74 10.19
CA LEU A 56 10.69 -10.71 10.90
C LEU A 56 9.96 -9.36 10.97
N ALA A 57 8.64 -9.35 10.79
CA ALA A 57 7.84 -8.14 10.95
C ALA A 57 7.90 -7.65 12.40
N ILE A 58 8.05 -6.35 12.59
CA ILE A 58 7.99 -5.71 13.90
C ILE A 58 6.53 -5.33 14.14
N PRO A 59 5.82 -5.96 15.10
CA PRO A 59 4.46 -5.57 15.42
C PRO A 59 4.47 -4.15 15.99
N VAL A 60 3.68 -3.27 15.39
CA VAL A 60 3.48 -1.91 15.88
C VAL A 60 2.20 -1.91 16.73
N ALA A 61 2.33 -1.50 17.99
CA ALA A 61 1.18 -1.40 18.89
C ALA A 61 0.20 -0.33 18.39
N GLN A 62 -1.10 -0.62 18.44
CA GLN A 62 -2.14 0.30 17.97
C GLN A 62 -2.13 1.59 18.79
N GLU A 63 -1.85 1.50 20.08
CA GLU A 63 -1.76 2.62 21.00
C GLU A 63 -0.66 3.62 20.59
N ALA A 64 0.48 3.12 20.11
CA ALA A 64 1.56 3.96 19.60
C ALA A 64 1.16 4.67 18.30
N ILE A 65 0.40 4.00 17.43
CA ILE A 65 -0.14 4.60 16.21
C ILE A 65 -1.13 5.71 16.57
N ASP A 66 -2.00 5.46 17.54
CA ASP A 66 -3.03 6.41 17.97
C ASP A 66 -2.39 7.64 18.63
N GLU A 67 -1.39 7.45 19.49
CA GLU A 67 -0.61 8.55 20.08
C GLU A 67 0.08 9.40 19.00
N LEU A 68 0.79 8.77 18.05
CA LEU A 68 1.43 9.47 16.94
C LEU A 68 0.44 10.24 16.06
N ARG A 69 -0.78 9.71 15.89
CA ARG A 69 -1.85 10.41 15.16
C ARG A 69 -2.32 11.67 15.86
N THR A 70 -2.30 11.72 17.19
CA THR A 70 -2.64 12.96 17.93
C THR A 70 -1.63 14.09 17.73
N LEU A 71 -0.42 13.78 17.24
CA LEU A 71 0.61 14.76 16.93
C LEU A 71 0.42 15.41 15.54
N ILE A 72 -0.52 14.91 14.74
CA ILE A 72 -0.83 15.44 13.42
C ILE A 72 -2.03 16.37 13.55
N ASP A 73 -1.80 17.67 13.33
CA ASP A 73 -2.82 18.71 13.50
C ASP A 73 -3.94 18.64 12.43
N THR A 74 -3.71 17.90 11.35
CA THR A 74 -4.62 17.80 10.19
C THR A 74 -5.29 16.43 10.19
N SER A 75 -6.62 16.41 10.02
CA SER A 75 -7.36 15.15 9.87
C SER A 75 -6.97 14.45 8.56
N ARG A 76 -7.23 13.14 8.48
CA ARG A 76 -7.04 12.40 7.23
C ARG A 76 -7.90 13.02 6.11
N GLU A 77 -9.15 13.34 6.41
CA GLU A 77 -10.08 13.89 5.44
C GLU A 77 -9.59 15.23 4.89
N GLU A 78 -9.00 16.07 5.75
CA GLU A 78 -8.42 17.36 5.34
C GLU A 78 -7.11 17.19 4.57
N ALA A 79 -6.22 16.30 5.02
CA ALA A 79 -4.95 16.02 4.33
C ALA A 79 -5.14 15.46 2.92
N TYR A 80 -6.26 14.75 2.68
CA TYR A 80 -6.63 14.20 1.39
C TYR A 80 -7.64 15.07 0.62
N ARG A 81 -7.92 16.29 1.09
CA ARG A 81 -8.80 17.25 0.43
C ARG A 81 -8.06 18.03 -0.65
N TRP A 82 -8.16 17.58 -1.90
CA TRP A 82 -7.45 18.18 -3.03
C TRP A 82 -8.13 19.41 -3.64
N VAL A 83 -9.42 19.58 -3.38
CA VAL A 83 -10.28 20.68 -3.86
C VAL A 83 -11.30 21.06 -2.78
N SER A 84 -11.98 22.19 -2.96
CA SER A 84 -13.06 22.62 -2.05
C SER A 84 -14.25 21.65 -2.08
N ASP A 85 -14.99 21.59 -0.96
CA ASP A 85 -16.20 20.76 -0.85
C ASP A 85 -17.27 21.21 -1.87
N GLU A 86 -17.32 22.50 -2.18
CA GLU A 86 -18.22 23.06 -3.21
C GLU A 86 -17.87 22.52 -4.61
N PHE A 87 -16.58 22.49 -4.97
CA PHE A 87 -16.15 21.95 -6.25
C PHE A 87 -16.43 20.45 -6.35
N ASP A 88 -16.13 19.68 -5.30
CA ASP A 88 -16.36 18.23 -5.27
C ASP A 88 -17.85 17.87 -5.33
N ALA A 89 -18.73 18.71 -4.76
CA ALA A 89 -20.18 18.52 -4.84
C ALA A 89 -20.78 18.79 -6.23
N LEU A 90 -20.11 19.58 -7.07
CA LEU A 90 -20.59 19.99 -8.40
C LEU A 90 -19.99 19.18 -9.56
N ALA A 91 -18.89 18.47 -9.34
CA ALA A 91 -18.13 17.71 -10.35
C ALA A 91 -18.61 16.27 -10.50
#